data_AF-A0A9N8EZE5-F1
#
_entry.id   AF-A0A9N8EZE5-F1
#
_cell.length_a   1.000
_cell.length_b   1.000
_cell.length_c   1.000
_cell.angle_alpha   90.00
_cell.angle_beta   90.00
_cell.angle_gamma   90.00
#
_symmetry.space_group_name_H-M   'P 1'
#
loop_
_entity.id
_entity.type
_entity.pdbx_description
1 polymer ?
#
loop_
_entity_poly.entity_id
_entity_poly.type
_entity_poly.pdbx_seq_one_letter_code
_entity_poly.pdbx_strand_id
1 'polypeptide(L)'
;MASAKEETTQNGGEGAASLKAKRFQISEEGPPPTNESNRGQTWRGDPAETFSDWKIVVISKTPDEDETPQATYQVPYHVHKFLLTCGRRNSKYFAKLFQNSSSFQEGKSCTTELELDSLAATAFPALLDYLYEHDKPLQVETKTATALHYLGEYLDIHHLRWDALQFCKKNISFDNADIYYKHAMLFQNETILGILAKFLGENSLKIDESAHILQISSPDLWINALEHSPQSPETIMHISKLMAKFAQHNPGALDLETFQALSCLEITPQIDAHAALTLCALDDKAAKDSAEELSQLQERCSDSLAQNWESLVSPDDAMALLLKDRKAAFLVDLLLKSLRDALSKLSSTKLELENTKETLASTECDLSSTRSKLSARTRDLGLVNAELEKFKPLESRQVQWGDVAAVPDSLSLLNRTLASQKTQQFSVRNGFGERKCRYAFYHEG
;
A
#
# COMPACT_ATOMS: atom_id res chain seq x y z
N MET A 1 22.08 -78.16 5.57
CA MET A 1 21.86 -78.66 4.20
C MET A 1 21.73 -77.43 3.32
N ALA A 2 22.59 -77.03 2.39
CA ALA A 2 23.84 -77.51 1.79
C ALA A 2 24.67 -76.22 1.50
N SER A 3 25.98 -76.12 1.78
CA SER A 3 27.11 -76.61 0.94
C SER A 3 27.05 -76.03 -0.47
N ALA A 4 28.04 -75.41 -1.11
CA ALA A 4 29.40 -74.94 -0.85
C ALA A 4 29.86 -74.36 -2.20
N LYS A 5 30.80 -73.40 -2.22
CA LYS A 5 32.09 -73.51 -2.94
C LYS A 5 32.76 -72.14 -3.09
N GLU A 6 33.93 -72.09 -2.47
CA GLU A 6 35.07 -71.25 -2.79
C GLU A 6 35.50 -71.47 -4.24
N GLU A 7 36.01 -70.42 -4.89
CA GLU A 7 37.07 -70.60 -5.88
C GLU A 7 38.05 -69.42 -5.82
N THR A 8 39.25 -69.77 -5.37
CA THR A 8 40.45 -68.97 -5.24
C THR A 8 41.17 -68.97 -6.59
N THR A 9 41.65 -67.83 -7.08
CA THR A 9 42.64 -67.81 -8.16
C THR A 9 43.71 -66.75 -7.89
N GLN A 10 44.89 -67.24 -7.49
CA GLN A 10 46.17 -66.55 -7.54
C GLN A 10 46.75 -66.63 -8.95
N ASN A 11 47.25 -65.50 -9.46
CA ASN A 11 48.37 -65.37 -10.39
C ASN A 11 48.67 -63.86 -10.45
N GLY A 12 49.85 -63.33 -10.17
CA GLY A 12 51.17 -63.81 -10.59
C GLY A 12 51.61 -62.92 -11.76
N GLY A 13 52.40 -61.88 -11.49
CA GLY A 13 52.85 -60.95 -12.52
C GLY A 13 53.60 -59.72 -12.00
N GLU A 14 54.79 -59.95 -11.44
CA GLU A 14 55.79 -58.91 -11.24
C GLU A 14 56.31 -58.42 -12.60
N GLY A 15 56.06 -57.15 -12.93
CA GLY A 15 56.61 -56.47 -14.10
C GLY A 15 57.24 -55.15 -13.67
N ALA A 16 58.52 -55.19 -13.29
CA ALA A 16 59.31 -54.01 -13.01
C ALA A 16 59.60 -53.23 -14.31
N ALA A 17 58.75 -52.25 -14.63
CA ALA A 17 58.95 -51.33 -15.75
C ALA A 17 59.93 -50.21 -15.36
N SER A 18 61.10 -50.23 -15.98
CA SER A 18 62.12 -49.18 -15.93
C SER A 18 61.60 -47.88 -16.57
N LEU A 19 61.23 -46.91 -15.75
CA LEU A 19 60.91 -45.54 -16.17
C LEU A 19 62.21 -44.79 -16.50
N LYS A 20 62.63 -44.84 -17.77
CA LYS A 20 63.60 -43.90 -18.32
C LYS A 20 62.94 -42.53 -18.43
N ALA A 21 63.41 -41.58 -17.62
CA ALA A 21 63.04 -40.17 -17.69
C ALA A 21 63.34 -39.60 -19.09
N LYS A 22 62.29 -39.44 -19.90
CA LYS A 22 62.35 -38.73 -21.18
C LYS A 22 62.29 -37.24 -20.87
N ARG A 23 63.46 -36.60 -20.83
CA ARG A 23 63.62 -35.15 -20.69
C ARG A 23 62.89 -34.47 -21.85
N PHE A 24 61.71 -33.91 -21.58
CA PHE A 24 60.98 -33.08 -22.54
C PHE A 24 61.86 -31.86 -22.88
N GLN A 25 62.19 -31.72 -24.15
CA GLN A 25 62.75 -30.49 -24.69
C GLN A 25 61.62 -29.47 -24.70
N ILE A 26 61.74 -28.45 -23.85
CA ILE A 26 60.89 -27.27 -23.85
C ILE A 26 61.33 -26.46 -25.07
N SER A 27 60.55 -26.49 -26.13
CA SER A 27 60.70 -25.58 -27.26
C SER A 27 60.43 -24.16 -26.77
N GLU A 28 61.35 -23.23 -27.08
CA GLU A 28 61.17 -21.79 -26.86
C GLU A 28 60.05 -21.27 -27.78
N GLU A 29 58.80 -21.40 -27.33
CA GLU A 29 57.67 -20.68 -27.92
C GLU A 29 57.71 -19.23 -27.42
N GLY A 30 57.49 -18.29 -28.34
CA GLY A 30 57.47 -16.85 -28.06
C GLY A 30 56.42 -16.45 -27.01
N PRO A 31 56.48 -15.22 -26.49
CA PRO A 31 55.61 -14.78 -25.41
C PRO A 31 54.13 -14.98 -25.78
N PRO A 32 53.33 -15.66 -24.94
CA PRO A 32 51.93 -15.92 -25.23
C PRO A 32 51.17 -14.59 -25.40
N PRO A 33 50.21 -14.53 -26.33
CA PRO A 33 49.44 -13.31 -26.59
C PRO A 33 48.75 -12.84 -25.31
N THR A 34 49.09 -11.63 -24.87
CA THR A 34 48.73 -11.07 -23.55
C THR A 34 47.26 -10.66 -23.38
N ASN A 35 46.34 -11.12 -24.24
CA ASN A 35 44.92 -10.75 -24.21
C ASN A 35 43.99 -11.84 -23.63
N GLU A 36 44.52 -12.93 -23.06
CA GLU A 36 43.73 -13.92 -22.30
C GLU A 36 43.46 -13.51 -20.84
N SER A 37 43.43 -12.20 -20.58
CA SER A 37 43.24 -11.66 -19.24
C SER A 37 41.80 -11.83 -18.79
N ASN A 38 41.58 -12.80 -17.88
CA ASN A 38 40.32 -13.05 -17.16
C ASN A 38 39.13 -13.53 -18.02
N ARG A 39 39.25 -14.72 -18.63
CA ARG A 39 38.04 -15.54 -18.81
C ARG A 39 37.57 -15.96 -17.42
N GLY A 40 36.70 -15.15 -16.82
CA GLY A 40 36.04 -15.50 -15.57
C GLY A 40 35.39 -16.89 -15.71
N GLN A 41 35.45 -17.68 -14.63
CA GLN A 41 34.77 -18.98 -14.62
C GLN A 41 33.29 -18.76 -14.94
N THR A 42 32.75 -19.55 -15.88
CA THR A 42 31.36 -19.45 -16.34
C THR A 42 30.76 -20.85 -16.42
N TRP A 43 29.47 -20.95 -16.11
CA TRP A 43 28.67 -22.16 -16.33
C TRP A 43 28.00 -22.17 -17.72
N ARG A 44 28.00 -21.02 -18.42
CA ARG A 44 27.42 -20.84 -19.75
C ARG A 44 28.50 -21.15 -20.81
N GLY A 45 28.79 -22.42 -21.03
CA GLY A 45 29.77 -22.86 -22.03
C GLY A 45 29.70 -24.36 -22.28
N ASP A 46 30.50 -24.84 -23.23
CA ASP A 46 30.68 -26.28 -23.40
C ASP A 46 31.23 -26.88 -22.09
N PRO A 47 30.61 -27.94 -21.53
CA PRO A 47 31.11 -28.59 -20.32
C PRO A 47 32.58 -29.04 -20.42
N ALA A 48 33.04 -29.43 -21.62
CA ALA A 48 34.41 -29.84 -21.86
C ALA A 48 35.38 -28.65 -21.85
N GLU A 49 34.95 -27.47 -22.30
CA GLU A 49 35.76 -26.25 -22.31
C GLU A 49 35.77 -25.54 -20.95
N THR A 50 34.65 -25.63 -20.22
CA THR A 50 34.51 -25.03 -18.89
C THR A 50 35.14 -25.88 -17.80
N PHE A 51 35.38 -27.18 -18.05
CA PHE A 51 35.81 -28.18 -17.07
C PHE A 51 34.75 -28.44 -15.99
N SER A 52 33.48 -28.43 -16.38
CA SER A 52 32.38 -28.74 -15.47
C SER A 52 32.46 -30.18 -14.96
N ASP A 53 32.42 -30.37 -13.63
CA ASP A 53 32.58 -31.67 -12.96
C ASP A 53 31.28 -32.17 -12.31
N TRP A 54 30.16 -31.48 -12.57
CA TRP A 54 28.83 -31.85 -12.11
C TRP A 54 27.73 -31.40 -13.08
N LYS A 55 26.63 -32.17 -13.14
CA LYS A 55 25.42 -31.84 -13.90
C LYS A 55 24.24 -31.64 -12.94
N ILE A 56 23.54 -30.52 -13.04
CA ILE A 56 22.25 -30.32 -12.38
C ILE A 56 21.17 -30.40 -13.46
N VAL A 57 20.19 -31.28 -13.30
CA VAL A 57 19.02 -31.34 -14.17
C VAL A 57 17.85 -30.72 -13.43
N VAL A 58 17.40 -29.56 -13.87
CA VAL A 58 16.17 -28.97 -13.35
C VAL A 58 15.00 -29.57 -14.10
N ILE A 59 14.12 -30.23 -13.36
CA ILE A 59 12.90 -30.86 -13.85
C ILE A 59 11.75 -29.95 -13.45
N SER A 60 11.03 -29.43 -14.43
CA SER A 60 9.85 -28.60 -14.18
C SER A 60 8.59 -29.23 -14.72
N LYS A 61 7.57 -29.27 -13.87
CA LYS A 61 6.21 -29.70 -14.20
C LYS A 61 5.38 -28.44 -14.42
N THR A 62 4.84 -28.26 -15.62
CA THR A 62 3.90 -27.16 -15.87
C THR A 62 2.56 -27.54 -15.24
N PRO A 63 1.95 -26.70 -14.38
CA PRO A 63 0.59 -26.95 -13.94
C PRO A 63 -0.30 -26.96 -15.18
N ASP A 64 -0.85 -28.13 -15.50
CA ASP A 64 -1.83 -28.29 -16.57
C ASP A 64 -3.19 -27.98 -15.94
N GLU A 65 -3.94 -27.03 -16.49
CA GLU A 65 -5.28 -26.68 -15.98
C GLU A 65 -6.29 -27.82 -16.22
N ASP A 66 -5.99 -28.70 -17.17
CA ASP A 66 -6.77 -29.89 -17.52
C ASP A 66 -5.89 -31.13 -17.30
N GLU A 67 -6.43 -32.18 -16.66
CA GLU A 67 -5.76 -33.39 -16.13
C GLU A 67 -4.95 -34.27 -17.13
N THR A 68 -4.43 -33.72 -18.22
CA THR A 68 -3.61 -34.41 -19.20
C THR A 68 -2.19 -34.72 -18.70
N PRO A 69 -1.51 -35.72 -19.30
CA PRO A 69 -0.15 -36.08 -18.94
C PRO A 69 0.82 -34.90 -19.08
N GLN A 70 1.30 -34.42 -17.94
CA GLN A 70 2.11 -33.22 -17.77
C GLN A 70 3.39 -33.23 -18.63
N ALA A 71 3.55 -32.24 -19.50
CA ALA A 71 4.81 -32.04 -20.22
C ALA A 71 5.90 -31.70 -19.21
N THR A 72 6.84 -32.63 -19.03
CA THR A 72 7.98 -32.45 -18.13
C THR A 72 9.15 -31.86 -18.90
N TYR A 73 9.55 -30.63 -18.55
CA TYR A 73 10.71 -29.98 -19.14
C TYR A 73 11.95 -30.27 -18.29
N GLN A 74 13.00 -30.77 -18.92
CA GLN A 74 14.28 -31.02 -18.26
C GLN A 74 15.36 -30.13 -18.86
N VAL A 75 15.99 -29.29 -18.03
CA VAL A 75 17.06 -28.40 -18.44
C VAL A 75 18.35 -28.78 -17.72
N PRO A 76 19.37 -29.28 -18.45
CA PRO A 76 20.67 -29.59 -17.85
C PRO A 76 21.53 -28.33 -17.71
N TYR A 77 22.17 -28.20 -16.54
CA TYR A 77 23.15 -27.17 -16.22
C TYR A 77 24.46 -27.85 -15.82
N HIS A 78 25.54 -27.49 -16.48
CA HIS A 78 26.87 -28.02 -16.19
C HIS A 78 27.64 -27.03 -15.32
N VAL A 79 28.12 -27.50 -14.17
CA VAL A 79 28.59 -26.65 -13.08
C VAL A 79 29.83 -27.23 -12.41
N HIS A 80 30.51 -26.38 -11.64
CA HIS A 80 31.71 -26.73 -10.87
C HIS A 80 31.38 -26.94 -9.40
N LYS A 81 31.68 -28.11 -8.84
CA LYS A 81 31.45 -28.44 -7.42
C LYS A 81 32.09 -27.43 -6.50
N PHE A 82 33.32 -27.02 -6.80
CA PHE A 82 34.05 -26.04 -6.01
C PHE A 82 33.29 -24.71 -5.89
N LEU A 83 32.77 -24.18 -7.00
CA LEU A 83 32.04 -22.91 -6.98
C LEU A 83 30.70 -22.98 -6.25
N LEU A 84 30.02 -24.14 -6.28
CA LEU A 84 28.78 -24.31 -5.53
C LEU A 84 29.01 -24.44 -4.01
N THR A 85 30.16 -24.96 -3.60
CA THR A 85 30.41 -25.32 -2.18
C THR A 85 31.35 -24.39 -1.43
N CYS A 86 32.14 -23.59 -2.15
CA CYS A 86 33.12 -22.68 -1.57
C CYS A 86 32.74 -21.20 -1.76
N GLY A 87 33.25 -20.34 -0.89
CA GLY A 87 33.02 -18.89 -0.96
C GLY A 87 31.82 -18.40 -0.15
N ARG A 88 31.58 -17.08 -0.21
CA ARG A 88 30.51 -16.42 0.59
C ARG A 88 29.11 -16.80 0.15
N ARG A 89 28.93 -17.07 -1.14
CA ARG A 89 27.64 -17.40 -1.76
C ARG A 89 27.41 -18.91 -1.85
N ASN A 90 28.15 -19.72 -1.10
CA ASN A 90 28.06 -21.18 -1.23
C ASN A 90 26.68 -21.74 -0.85
N SER A 91 26.35 -22.87 -1.46
CA SER A 91 25.20 -23.70 -1.11
C SER A 91 25.60 -24.76 -0.11
N LYS A 92 25.00 -24.74 1.08
CA LYS A 92 25.22 -25.80 2.07
C LYS A 92 24.55 -27.11 1.68
N TYR A 93 23.47 -27.06 0.88
CA TYR A 93 22.85 -28.24 0.29
C TYR A 93 23.87 -29.01 -0.56
N PHE A 94 24.48 -28.35 -1.54
CA PHE A 94 25.48 -28.98 -2.42
C PHE A 94 26.75 -29.39 -1.65
N ALA A 95 27.17 -28.61 -0.64
CA ALA A 95 28.30 -28.99 0.21
C ALA A 95 28.07 -30.33 0.91
N LYS A 96 26.89 -30.51 1.52
CA LYS A 96 26.50 -31.78 2.16
C LYS A 96 26.38 -32.91 1.15
N LEU A 97 25.81 -32.64 -0.03
CA LEU A 97 25.65 -33.63 -1.09
C LEU A 97 27.03 -34.15 -1.56
N PHE A 98 27.99 -33.25 -1.83
CA PHE A 98 29.29 -33.65 -2.37
C PHE A 98 30.20 -34.30 -1.33
N GLN A 99 30.12 -33.87 -0.06
CA GLN A 99 30.85 -34.51 1.05
C GLN A 99 30.43 -35.98 1.24
N ASN A 100 29.18 -36.31 0.92
CA ASN A 100 28.62 -37.65 1.06
C ASN A 100 28.45 -38.37 -0.30
N SER A 101 29.18 -37.93 -1.33
CA SER A 101 29.00 -38.41 -2.72
C SER A 101 29.14 -39.93 -2.88
N SER A 102 29.95 -40.60 -2.06
CA SER A 102 30.05 -42.07 -2.09
C SER A 102 28.77 -42.79 -1.67
N SER A 103 27.91 -42.13 -0.88
CA SER A 103 26.72 -42.71 -0.26
C SER A 103 25.45 -42.51 -1.08
N PHE A 104 25.47 -41.57 -2.04
CA PHE A 104 24.31 -41.15 -2.84
C PHE A 104 24.47 -41.57 -4.32
N GLN A 105 23.35 -41.77 -5.03
CA GLN A 105 23.40 -42.14 -6.45
C GLN A 105 23.93 -40.98 -7.30
N GLU A 106 23.62 -39.76 -6.88
CA GLU A 106 24.04 -38.50 -7.49
C GLU A 106 25.56 -38.38 -7.56
N GLY A 107 26.28 -38.86 -6.54
CA GLY A 107 27.74 -38.87 -6.53
C GLY A 107 28.34 -39.86 -7.53
N LYS A 108 27.64 -40.96 -7.83
CA LYS A 108 28.07 -41.93 -8.85
C LYS A 108 27.76 -41.45 -10.27
N SER A 109 26.62 -40.82 -10.46
CA SER A 109 26.19 -40.27 -11.77
C SER A 109 26.77 -38.89 -12.06
N CYS A 110 27.42 -38.26 -11.08
CA CYS A 110 27.80 -36.85 -11.09
C CYS A 110 26.64 -35.93 -11.49
N THR A 111 25.41 -36.32 -11.15
CA THR A 111 24.19 -35.65 -11.60
C THR A 111 23.23 -35.48 -10.42
N THR A 112 22.75 -34.26 -10.21
CA THR A 112 21.64 -33.98 -9.29
C THR A 112 20.40 -33.63 -10.10
N GLU A 113 19.27 -34.25 -9.78
CA GLU A 113 17.99 -33.89 -10.36
C GLU A 113 17.21 -33.06 -9.33
N LEU A 114 16.73 -31.88 -9.75
CA LEU A 114 15.95 -30.97 -8.91
C LEU A 114 14.56 -30.81 -9.52
N GLU A 115 13.54 -31.30 -8.83
CA GLU A 115 12.15 -31.01 -9.20
C GLU A 115 11.77 -29.63 -8.67
N LEU A 116 11.54 -28.69 -9.58
CA LEU A 116 11.22 -27.29 -9.26
C LEU A 116 9.93 -26.86 -9.97
N ASP A 117 9.17 -26.00 -9.31
CA ASP A 117 8.08 -25.28 -9.97
C ASP A 117 8.60 -24.48 -11.17
N SER A 118 7.77 -24.30 -12.19
CA SER A 118 8.07 -23.53 -13.41
C SER A 118 8.71 -22.17 -13.16
N LEU A 119 8.25 -21.45 -12.13
CA LEU A 119 8.76 -20.14 -11.78
C LEU A 119 10.16 -20.21 -11.15
N ALA A 120 10.40 -21.19 -10.28
CA ALA A 120 11.72 -21.45 -9.70
C ALA A 120 12.71 -21.96 -10.75
N ALA A 121 12.27 -22.83 -11.66
CA ALA A 121 13.09 -23.29 -12.78
C ALA A 121 13.52 -22.14 -13.70
N THR A 122 12.60 -21.20 -13.97
CA THR A 122 12.88 -19.99 -14.76
C THR A 122 13.88 -19.05 -14.07
N ALA A 123 13.84 -18.97 -12.74
CA ALA A 123 14.77 -18.17 -11.95
C ALA A 123 16.15 -18.84 -11.73
N PHE A 124 16.28 -20.14 -11.99
CA PHE A 124 17.48 -20.92 -11.73
C PHE A 124 18.76 -20.41 -12.44
N PRO A 125 18.71 -19.95 -13.71
CA PRO A 125 19.87 -19.34 -14.35
C PRO A 125 20.41 -18.11 -13.61
N ALA A 126 19.54 -17.25 -13.09
CA ALA A 126 19.94 -16.06 -12.34
C ALA A 126 20.61 -16.42 -11.01
N LEU A 127 20.20 -17.54 -10.38
CA LEU A 127 20.89 -18.11 -9.24
C LEU A 127 22.31 -18.57 -9.60
N LEU A 128 22.48 -19.28 -10.72
CA LEU A 128 23.81 -19.72 -11.15
C LEU A 128 24.71 -18.52 -11.49
N ASP A 129 24.20 -17.52 -12.20
CA ASP A 129 24.93 -16.28 -12.46
C ASP A 129 25.37 -15.62 -11.14
N TYR A 130 24.49 -15.55 -10.13
CA TYR A 130 24.83 -15.03 -8.81
C TYR A 130 25.94 -15.82 -8.10
N LEU A 131 26.00 -17.14 -8.26
CA LEU A 131 27.06 -17.97 -7.66
C LEU A 131 28.42 -17.75 -8.33
N TYR A 132 28.44 -17.60 -9.66
CA TYR A 132 29.67 -17.46 -10.44
C TYR A 132 30.20 -16.03 -10.45
N GLU A 133 29.33 -15.03 -10.40
CA GLU A 133 29.70 -13.62 -10.52
C GLU A 133 29.85 -12.94 -9.14
N HIS A 134 30.92 -13.29 -8.41
CA HIS A 134 31.14 -12.84 -7.02
C HIS A 134 31.08 -11.31 -6.83
N ASP A 135 31.51 -10.53 -7.82
CA ASP A 135 31.56 -9.07 -7.74
C ASP A 135 30.29 -8.37 -8.26
N LYS A 136 29.35 -9.11 -8.84
CA LYS A 136 28.11 -8.53 -9.38
C LYS A 136 26.96 -8.71 -8.38
N PRO A 137 26.04 -7.71 -8.30
CA PRO A 137 24.84 -7.85 -7.51
C PRO A 137 23.90 -8.88 -8.13
N LEU A 138 23.02 -9.44 -7.30
CA LEU A 138 21.95 -10.32 -7.75
C LEU A 138 21.10 -9.61 -8.80
N GLN A 139 20.98 -10.22 -9.98
CA GLN A 139 20.03 -9.78 -11.00
C GLN A 139 18.64 -10.31 -10.62
N VAL A 140 17.87 -9.49 -9.93
CA VAL A 140 16.54 -9.82 -9.43
C VAL A 140 15.51 -8.86 -9.98
N GLU A 141 14.37 -9.42 -10.39
CA GLU A 141 13.23 -8.68 -10.91
C GLU A 141 11.98 -9.03 -10.09
N THR A 142 10.93 -8.22 -10.17
CA THR A 142 9.64 -8.47 -9.50
C THR A 142 9.11 -9.89 -9.76
N LYS A 143 9.26 -10.39 -11.00
CA LYS A 143 8.76 -11.72 -11.39
C LYS A 143 9.58 -12.87 -10.83
N THR A 144 10.86 -12.66 -10.52
CA THR A 144 11.79 -13.74 -10.10
C THR A 144 12.16 -13.65 -8.62
N ALA A 145 11.89 -12.53 -7.94
CA ALA A 145 12.35 -12.26 -6.59
C ALA A 145 11.91 -13.31 -5.56
N THR A 146 10.62 -13.64 -5.51
CA THR A 146 10.08 -14.66 -4.60
C THR A 146 10.67 -16.05 -4.89
N ALA A 147 10.85 -16.40 -6.16
CA ALA A 147 11.43 -17.67 -6.57
C ALA A 147 12.92 -17.76 -6.20
N LEU A 148 13.69 -16.68 -6.36
CA LEU A 148 15.08 -16.62 -5.92
C LEU A 148 15.20 -16.69 -4.39
N HIS A 149 14.27 -16.08 -3.66
CA HIS A 149 14.19 -16.23 -2.20
C HIS A 149 13.95 -17.69 -1.81
N TYR A 150 12.97 -18.35 -2.43
CA TYR A 150 12.67 -19.76 -2.26
C TYR A 150 13.89 -20.65 -2.58
N LEU A 151 14.55 -20.43 -3.72
CA LEU A 151 15.74 -21.19 -4.10
C LEU A 151 16.90 -21.01 -3.09
N GLY A 152 17.08 -19.79 -2.57
CA GLY A 152 18.05 -19.52 -1.52
C GLY A 152 17.75 -20.26 -0.22
N GLU A 153 16.48 -20.48 0.10
CA GLU A 153 16.06 -21.30 1.23
C GLU A 153 16.23 -22.79 0.96
N TYR A 154 15.71 -23.28 -0.17
CA TYR A 154 15.75 -24.68 -0.60
C TYR A 154 17.18 -25.21 -0.72
N LEU A 155 18.09 -24.43 -1.32
CA LEU A 155 19.50 -24.81 -1.51
C LEU A 155 20.42 -24.36 -0.35
N ASP A 156 19.85 -23.77 0.71
CA ASP A 156 20.58 -23.23 1.88
C ASP A 156 21.75 -22.30 1.45
N ILE A 157 21.40 -21.29 0.64
CA ILE A 157 22.28 -20.20 0.18
C ILE A 157 21.84 -18.93 0.89
N HIS A 158 22.43 -18.66 2.05
CA HIS A 158 22.02 -17.58 2.96
C HIS A 158 22.00 -16.19 2.29
N HIS A 159 23.06 -15.85 1.55
CA HIS A 159 23.17 -14.53 0.92
C HIS A 159 22.15 -14.31 -0.19
N LEU A 160 21.87 -15.33 -1.00
CA LEU A 160 20.82 -15.27 -2.03
C LEU A 160 19.45 -15.02 -1.40
N ARG A 161 19.11 -15.80 -0.35
CA ARG A 161 17.87 -15.64 0.40
C ARG A 161 17.76 -14.21 0.96
N TRP A 162 18.81 -13.72 1.60
CA TRP A 162 18.81 -12.37 2.16
C TRP A 162 18.63 -11.29 1.09
N ASP A 163 19.45 -11.30 0.03
CA ASP A 163 19.44 -10.28 -1.01
C ASP A 163 18.10 -10.24 -1.75
N ALA A 164 17.52 -11.40 -2.09
CA ALA A 164 16.20 -11.50 -2.70
C ALA A 164 15.09 -10.99 -1.77
N LEU A 165 15.16 -11.29 -0.47
CA LEU A 165 14.20 -10.78 0.51
C LEU A 165 14.27 -9.25 0.63
N GLN A 166 15.47 -8.68 0.67
CA GLN A 166 15.67 -7.24 0.73
C GLN A 166 15.13 -6.54 -0.52
N PHE A 167 15.27 -7.18 -1.69
CA PHE A 167 14.63 -6.70 -2.90
C PHE A 167 13.10 -6.71 -2.77
N CYS A 168 12.50 -7.83 -2.36
CA CYS A 168 11.05 -7.93 -2.16
C CYS A 168 10.53 -6.81 -1.24
N LYS A 169 11.14 -6.62 -0.07
CA LYS A 169 10.76 -5.57 0.90
C LYS A 169 10.76 -4.16 0.30
N LYS A 170 11.68 -3.87 -0.61
CA LYS A 170 11.82 -2.54 -1.23
C LYS A 170 10.97 -2.38 -2.49
N ASN A 171 10.64 -3.47 -3.17
CA ASN A 171 9.99 -3.44 -4.47
C ASN A 171 8.47 -3.64 -4.42
N ILE A 172 7.92 -4.19 -3.33
CA ILE A 172 6.47 -4.32 -3.16
C ILE A 172 5.79 -2.95 -3.27
N SER A 173 4.81 -2.87 -4.17
CA SER A 173 3.93 -1.73 -4.42
C SER A 173 2.53 -2.24 -4.77
N PHE A 174 1.54 -1.35 -4.90
CA PHE A 174 0.19 -1.75 -5.32
C PHE A 174 0.15 -2.34 -6.74
N ASP A 175 1.05 -1.91 -7.63
CA ASP A 175 1.11 -2.36 -9.02
C ASP A 175 1.63 -3.80 -9.18
N ASN A 176 2.25 -4.36 -8.13
CA ASN A 176 2.84 -5.69 -8.18
C ASN A 176 2.53 -6.57 -6.95
N ALA A 177 1.71 -6.09 -6.02
CA ALA A 177 1.32 -6.82 -4.82
C ALA A 177 0.70 -8.19 -5.14
N ASP A 178 -0.07 -8.26 -6.22
CA ASP A 178 -0.72 -9.47 -6.71
C ASP A 178 0.29 -10.53 -7.21
N ILE A 179 1.37 -10.09 -7.87
CA ILE A 179 2.47 -10.96 -8.30
C ILE A 179 3.15 -11.57 -7.07
N TYR A 180 3.50 -10.73 -6.08
CA TYR A 180 4.12 -11.21 -4.84
C TYR A 180 3.23 -12.18 -4.08
N TYR A 181 1.93 -11.88 -3.99
CA TYR A 181 0.96 -12.77 -3.35
C TYR A 181 0.91 -14.14 -4.04
N LYS A 182 0.69 -14.18 -5.37
CA LYS A 182 0.62 -15.43 -6.13
C LYS A 182 1.88 -16.26 -5.97
N HIS A 183 3.04 -15.63 -6.10
CA HIS A 183 4.32 -16.35 -5.96
C HIS A 183 4.54 -16.83 -4.52
N ALA A 184 4.19 -16.03 -3.52
CA ALA A 184 4.36 -16.43 -2.13
C ALA A 184 3.43 -17.57 -1.75
N MET A 185 2.18 -17.59 -2.23
CA MET A 185 1.26 -18.72 -2.08
C MET A 185 1.79 -19.98 -2.76
N LEU A 186 2.30 -19.87 -3.99
CA LEU A 186 2.87 -20.99 -4.74
C LEU A 186 4.02 -21.68 -4.00
N PHE A 187 4.88 -20.90 -3.35
CA PHE A 187 6.02 -21.42 -2.59
C PHE A 187 5.77 -21.58 -1.09
N GLN A 188 4.53 -21.33 -0.61
CA GLN A 188 4.19 -21.30 0.82
C GLN A 188 5.15 -20.42 1.64
N ASN A 189 5.47 -19.24 1.08
CA ASN A 189 6.47 -18.34 1.65
C ASN A 189 5.84 -17.35 2.64
N GLU A 190 5.64 -17.80 3.87
CA GLU A 190 5.06 -17.01 4.96
C GLU A 190 5.83 -15.71 5.25
N THR A 191 7.14 -15.69 5.00
CA THR A 191 7.94 -14.49 5.20
C THR A 191 7.55 -13.38 4.22
N ILE A 192 7.35 -13.72 2.95
CA ILE A 192 6.92 -12.74 1.93
C ILE A 192 5.45 -12.37 2.12
N LEU A 193 4.58 -13.32 2.49
CA LEU A 193 3.20 -13.03 2.85
C LEU A 193 3.10 -12.04 4.02
N GLY A 194 3.91 -12.23 5.08
CA GLY A 194 3.95 -11.30 6.21
C GLY A 194 4.45 -9.90 5.83
N ILE A 195 5.44 -9.80 4.94
CA ILE A 195 5.90 -8.49 4.41
C ILE A 195 4.79 -7.83 3.60
N LEU A 196 4.08 -8.59 2.77
CA LEU A 196 2.98 -8.09 1.98
C LEU A 196 1.81 -7.64 2.84
N ALA A 197 1.41 -8.44 3.83
CA ALA A 197 0.36 -8.11 4.80
C ALA A 197 0.69 -6.80 5.51
N LYS A 198 1.92 -6.67 6.02
CA LYS A 198 2.40 -5.43 6.65
C LYS A 198 2.31 -4.24 5.70
N PHE A 199 2.76 -4.38 4.45
CA PHE A 199 2.68 -3.31 3.45
C PHE A 199 1.24 -2.88 3.18
N LEU A 200 0.32 -3.84 3.02
CA LEU A 200 -1.11 -3.57 2.79
C LEU A 200 -1.75 -2.90 4.01
N GLY A 201 -1.44 -3.36 5.22
CA GLY A 201 -1.91 -2.77 6.48
C GLY A 201 -1.46 -1.32 6.64
N GLU A 202 -0.15 -1.07 6.54
CA GLU A 202 0.44 0.27 6.70
C GLU A 202 -0.07 1.27 5.65
N ASN A 203 -0.58 0.79 4.51
CA ASN A 203 -1.07 1.62 3.42
C ASN A 203 -2.55 1.38 3.09
N SER A 204 -3.34 0.87 4.03
CA SER A 204 -4.73 0.45 3.80
C SER A 204 -5.61 1.54 3.17
N LEU A 205 -5.47 2.80 3.61
CA LEU A 205 -6.17 3.96 3.04
C LEU A 205 -5.92 4.22 1.55
N LYS A 206 -4.81 3.74 1.00
CA LYS A 206 -4.43 3.94 -0.41
C LYS A 206 -4.89 2.79 -1.30
N ILE A 207 -5.39 1.70 -0.73
CA ILE A 207 -5.86 0.55 -1.48
C ILE A 207 -7.18 0.94 -2.14
N ASP A 208 -7.23 0.86 -3.46
CA ASP A 208 -8.46 1.07 -4.21
C ASP A 208 -9.42 -0.12 -4.03
N GLU A 209 -10.72 0.15 -3.96
CA GLU A 209 -11.77 -0.86 -3.82
C GLU A 209 -11.83 -1.86 -4.99
N SER A 210 -11.26 -1.51 -6.15
CA SER A 210 -11.13 -2.35 -7.34
C SER A 210 -9.77 -3.02 -7.48
N ALA A 211 -8.87 -2.86 -6.51
CA ALA A 211 -7.51 -3.41 -6.57
C ALA A 211 -7.53 -4.93 -6.80
N HIS A 212 -6.75 -5.39 -7.78
CA HIS A 212 -6.72 -6.81 -8.18
C HIS A 212 -6.35 -7.74 -7.01
N ILE A 213 -5.53 -7.27 -6.06
CA ILE A 213 -5.18 -8.03 -4.86
C ILE A 213 -6.41 -8.45 -4.04
N LEU A 214 -7.49 -7.64 -3.99
CA LEU A 214 -8.73 -8.00 -3.28
C LEU A 214 -9.45 -9.20 -3.93
N GLN A 215 -9.25 -9.43 -5.22
CA GLN A 215 -9.95 -10.47 -5.97
C GLN A 215 -9.28 -11.84 -5.86
N ILE A 216 -7.97 -11.86 -5.59
CA ILE A 216 -7.18 -13.09 -5.63
C ILE A 216 -6.67 -13.54 -4.26
N SER A 217 -6.73 -12.67 -3.26
CA SER A 217 -6.13 -12.93 -1.95
C SER A 217 -7.00 -13.80 -1.06
N SER A 218 -6.34 -14.53 -0.17
CA SER A 218 -6.98 -15.28 0.90
C SER A 218 -7.38 -14.35 2.04
N PRO A 219 -8.41 -14.69 2.82
CA PRO A 219 -8.79 -13.91 3.99
C PRO A 219 -7.68 -13.76 5.03
N ASP A 220 -6.83 -14.78 5.21
CA ASP A 220 -5.72 -14.76 6.16
C ASP A 220 -4.74 -13.62 5.91
N LEU A 221 -4.53 -13.27 4.63
CA LEU A 221 -3.69 -12.11 4.27
C LEU A 221 -4.28 -10.82 4.85
N TRP A 222 -5.60 -10.65 4.77
CA TRP A 222 -6.27 -9.46 5.26
C TRP A 222 -6.33 -9.43 6.78
N ILE A 223 -6.56 -10.56 7.45
CA ILE A 223 -6.48 -10.63 8.92
C ILE A 223 -5.11 -10.11 9.38
N ASN A 224 -4.03 -10.66 8.81
CA ASN A 224 -2.66 -10.24 9.11
C ASN A 224 -2.38 -8.77 8.72
N ALA A 225 -2.95 -8.30 7.60
CA ALA A 225 -2.77 -6.90 7.18
C ALA A 225 -3.44 -5.92 8.15
N LEU A 226 -4.61 -6.26 8.67
CA LEU A 226 -5.38 -5.40 9.55
C LEU A 226 -4.72 -5.21 10.92
N GLU A 227 -3.93 -6.17 11.39
CA GLU A 227 -3.08 -6.01 12.59
C GLU A 227 -2.05 -4.88 12.47
N HIS A 228 -1.66 -4.54 11.24
CA HIS A 228 -0.69 -3.48 10.94
C HIS A 228 -1.35 -2.16 10.50
N SER A 229 -2.69 -2.11 10.43
CA SER A 229 -3.37 -0.93 9.93
C SER A 229 -3.40 0.21 10.95
N PRO A 230 -3.23 1.47 10.51
CA PRO A 230 -3.49 2.63 11.35
C PRO A 230 -4.91 2.61 11.92
N GLN A 231 -5.03 2.93 13.21
CA GLN A 231 -6.31 2.95 13.93
C GLN A 231 -7.02 4.31 13.83
N SER A 232 -6.90 4.99 12.67
CA SER A 232 -7.61 6.25 12.44
C SER A 232 -9.07 5.97 12.03
N PRO A 233 -10.03 6.84 12.37
CA PRO A 233 -11.43 6.66 11.97
C PRO A 233 -11.60 6.50 10.45
N GLU A 234 -10.89 7.30 9.66
CA GLU A 234 -10.92 7.24 8.20
C GLU A 234 -10.41 5.89 7.69
N THR A 235 -9.34 5.38 8.31
CA THR A 235 -8.74 4.10 7.95
C THR A 235 -9.69 2.95 8.24
N ILE A 236 -10.31 2.96 9.42
CA ILE A 236 -11.27 1.95 9.87
C ILE A 236 -12.50 1.93 8.95
N MET A 237 -13.05 3.10 8.62
CA MET A 237 -14.16 3.21 7.67
C MET A 237 -13.77 2.66 6.29
N HIS A 238 -12.59 3.01 5.78
CA HIS A 238 -12.10 2.51 4.50
C HIS A 238 -11.90 0.99 4.50
N ILE A 239 -11.34 0.42 5.58
CA ILE A 239 -11.23 -1.04 5.75
C ILE A 239 -12.58 -1.72 5.60
N SER A 240 -13.65 -1.17 6.19
CA SER A 240 -14.97 -1.78 6.07
C SER A 240 -15.46 -1.84 4.62
N LYS A 241 -15.10 -0.85 3.78
CA LYS A 241 -15.36 -0.89 2.33
C LYS A 241 -14.54 -1.96 1.64
N LEU A 242 -13.24 -2.04 1.93
CA LEU A 242 -12.35 -3.07 1.38
C LEU A 242 -12.86 -4.47 1.73
N MET A 243 -13.29 -4.70 2.96
CA MET A 243 -13.88 -5.97 3.40
C MET A 243 -15.17 -6.30 2.65
N ALA A 244 -16.08 -5.33 2.50
CA ALA A 244 -17.30 -5.53 1.74
C ALA A 244 -17.01 -5.92 0.28
N LYS A 245 -16.03 -5.25 -0.35
CA LYS A 245 -15.60 -5.56 -1.72
C LYS A 245 -14.90 -6.91 -1.83
N PHE A 246 -13.99 -7.20 -0.90
CA PHE A 246 -13.31 -8.49 -0.80
C PHE A 246 -14.31 -9.65 -0.73
N ALA A 247 -15.32 -9.53 0.13
CA ALA A 247 -16.35 -10.54 0.30
C ALA A 247 -17.28 -10.67 -0.92
N GLN A 248 -17.56 -9.57 -1.62
CA GLN A 248 -18.30 -9.59 -2.89
C GLN A 248 -17.54 -10.34 -3.99
N HIS A 249 -16.21 -10.15 -4.06
CA HIS A 249 -15.36 -10.84 -5.03
C HIS A 249 -15.14 -12.31 -4.69
N ASN A 250 -15.19 -12.69 -3.41
CA ASN A 250 -14.84 -14.01 -2.93
C ASN A 250 -15.95 -14.66 -2.07
N PRO A 251 -17.17 -14.87 -2.62
CA PRO A 251 -18.32 -15.31 -1.83
C PRO A 251 -18.16 -16.71 -1.21
N GLY A 252 -17.20 -17.51 -1.68
CA GLY A 252 -16.90 -18.85 -1.14
C GLY A 252 -15.63 -18.93 -0.29
N ALA A 253 -14.82 -17.86 -0.21
CA ALA A 253 -13.55 -17.90 0.52
C ALA A 253 -13.71 -17.54 2.01
N LEU A 254 -14.80 -16.87 2.38
CA LEU A 254 -15.07 -16.45 3.75
C LEU A 254 -15.96 -17.45 4.46
N ASP A 255 -15.38 -18.28 5.31
CA ASP A 255 -16.15 -19.00 6.32
C ASP A 255 -16.60 -18.05 7.45
N LEU A 256 -17.48 -18.56 8.32
CA LEU A 256 -18.08 -17.78 9.41
C LEU A 256 -17.01 -17.28 10.40
N GLU A 257 -16.03 -18.12 10.74
CA GLU A 257 -14.99 -17.79 11.72
C GLU A 257 -14.09 -16.67 11.20
N THR A 258 -13.66 -16.79 9.95
CA THR A 258 -12.85 -15.81 9.24
C THR A 258 -13.60 -14.49 9.05
N PHE A 259 -14.89 -14.54 8.70
CA PHE A 259 -15.72 -13.35 8.59
C PHE A 259 -15.88 -12.64 9.93
N GLN A 260 -16.08 -13.39 11.02
CA GLN A 260 -16.15 -12.84 12.38
C GLN A 260 -14.80 -12.23 12.81
N ALA A 261 -13.69 -12.87 12.47
CA ALA A 261 -12.35 -12.34 12.73
C ALA A 261 -12.15 -10.99 12.04
N LEU A 262 -12.45 -10.89 10.74
CA LEU A 262 -12.32 -9.64 9.99
C LEU A 262 -13.28 -8.54 10.49
N SER A 263 -14.48 -8.92 10.94
CA SER A 263 -15.53 -7.99 11.34
C SER A 263 -15.62 -7.75 12.85
N CYS A 264 -14.63 -8.19 13.63
CA CYS A 264 -14.66 -8.04 15.09
C CYS A 264 -14.63 -6.56 15.52
N LEU A 265 -14.99 -6.32 16.78
CA LEU A 265 -15.07 -4.96 17.35
C LEU A 265 -13.71 -4.28 17.41
N GLU A 266 -12.66 -5.06 17.61
CA GLU A 266 -11.29 -4.60 17.74
C GLU A 266 -10.73 -4.09 16.41
N ILE A 267 -11.10 -4.73 15.29
CA ILE A 267 -10.57 -4.40 13.96
C ILE A 267 -11.43 -3.36 13.25
N THR A 268 -12.77 -3.48 13.33
CA THR A 268 -13.71 -2.58 12.64
C THR A 268 -14.73 -1.95 13.60
N PRO A 269 -14.29 -1.14 14.58
CA PRO A 269 -15.22 -0.53 15.55
C PRO A 269 -16.24 0.42 14.90
N GLN A 270 -15.91 0.97 13.73
CA GLN A 270 -16.79 1.80 12.92
C GLN A 270 -16.94 1.20 11.54
N ILE A 271 -18.16 1.24 11.00
CA ILE A 271 -18.48 0.74 9.68
C ILE A 271 -18.84 1.93 8.80
N ASP A 272 -18.36 1.94 7.56
CA ASP A 272 -18.79 2.92 6.56
C ASP A 272 -20.22 2.62 6.08
N ALA A 273 -21.03 3.65 5.93
CA ALA A 273 -22.44 3.51 5.54
C ALA A 273 -22.61 2.79 4.19
N HIS A 274 -21.69 2.98 3.24
CA HIS A 274 -21.74 2.29 1.94
C HIS A 274 -21.39 0.80 2.03
N ALA A 275 -20.59 0.41 3.03
CA ALA A 275 -20.24 -0.98 3.29
C ALA A 275 -21.30 -1.73 4.12
N ALA A 276 -22.00 -0.99 5.01
CA ALA A 276 -22.87 -1.54 6.04
C ALA A 276 -23.90 -2.55 5.54
N LEU A 277 -24.66 -2.23 4.48
CA LEU A 277 -25.68 -3.15 3.96
C LEU A 277 -25.10 -4.43 3.36
N THR A 278 -23.94 -4.34 2.70
CA THR A 278 -23.25 -5.51 2.15
C THR A 278 -22.76 -6.40 3.30
N LEU A 279 -22.14 -5.81 4.33
CA LEU A 279 -21.65 -6.55 5.50
C LEU A 279 -22.80 -7.21 6.26
N CYS A 280 -23.94 -6.55 6.44
CA CYS A 280 -25.14 -7.17 7.00
C CYS A 280 -25.65 -8.36 6.16
N ALA A 281 -25.60 -8.25 4.83
CA ALA A 281 -26.03 -9.32 3.93
C ALA A 281 -25.13 -10.54 4.02
N LEU A 282 -23.84 -10.34 4.26
CA LEU A 282 -22.87 -11.41 4.48
C LEU A 282 -23.09 -12.05 5.86
N ASP A 283 -23.31 -11.24 6.89
CA ASP A 283 -23.58 -11.72 8.25
C ASP A 283 -24.85 -12.59 8.30
N ASP A 284 -25.91 -12.17 7.62
CA ASP A 284 -27.15 -12.96 7.50
C ASP A 284 -26.95 -14.30 6.80
N LYS A 285 -26.04 -14.38 5.82
CA LYS A 285 -25.72 -15.64 5.13
C LYS A 285 -24.86 -16.55 5.99
N ALA A 286 -23.99 -15.97 6.82
CA ALA A 286 -23.10 -16.71 7.69
C ALA A 286 -23.82 -17.27 8.93
N ALA A 287 -24.81 -16.54 9.46
CA ALA A 287 -25.69 -16.99 10.54
C ALA A 287 -26.72 -18.02 10.03
N LYS A 288 -26.36 -19.31 10.04
CA LYS A 288 -27.24 -20.41 9.61
C LYS A 288 -28.48 -20.59 10.49
N ASP A 289 -28.45 -20.09 11.73
CA ASP A 289 -29.55 -20.17 12.68
C ASP A 289 -30.22 -18.81 12.84
N SER A 290 -31.55 -18.78 12.69
CA SER A 290 -32.36 -17.57 12.83
C SER A 290 -32.46 -17.14 14.30
N ALA A 291 -31.37 -16.63 14.86
CA ALA A 291 -31.49 -15.81 16.04
C ALA A 291 -32.38 -14.60 15.69
N GLU A 292 -33.41 -14.35 16.50
CA GLU A 292 -34.24 -13.14 16.38
C GLU A 292 -33.43 -11.88 16.74
N GLU A 293 -32.31 -12.04 17.44
CA GLU A 293 -31.42 -10.98 17.89
C GLU A 293 -30.42 -10.55 16.80
N LEU A 294 -30.10 -9.26 16.78
CA LEU A 294 -29.08 -8.70 15.88
C LEU A 294 -27.69 -9.09 16.35
N SER A 295 -26.81 -9.41 15.41
CA SER A 295 -25.39 -9.58 15.72
C SER A 295 -24.75 -8.22 16.07
N GLN A 296 -23.63 -8.25 16.78
CA GLN A 296 -22.86 -7.03 17.08
C GLN A 296 -22.38 -6.30 15.80
N LEU A 297 -22.18 -7.03 14.70
CA LEU A 297 -21.87 -6.41 13.41
C LEU A 297 -23.09 -5.69 12.83
N GLN A 298 -24.26 -6.32 12.89
CA GLN A 298 -25.51 -5.73 12.41
C GLN A 298 -25.89 -4.48 13.21
N GLU A 299 -25.68 -4.48 14.52
CA GLU A 299 -25.91 -3.29 15.36
C GLU A 299 -25.03 -2.11 14.91
N ARG A 300 -23.72 -2.34 14.68
CA ARG A 300 -22.79 -1.30 14.19
C ARG A 300 -23.11 -0.83 12.78
N CYS A 301 -23.52 -1.74 11.90
CA CYS A 301 -23.96 -1.38 10.55
C CYS A 301 -25.23 -0.53 10.60
N SER A 302 -26.19 -0.90 11.45
CA SER A 302 -27.42 -0.13 11.70
C SER A 302 -27.11 1.26 12.25
N ASP A 303 -26.19 1.38 13.20
CA ASP A 303 -25.74 2.67 13.74
C ASP A 303 -25.13 3.56 12.64
N SER A 304 -24.26 3.01 11.80
CA SER A 304 -23.62 3.74 10.70
C SER A 304 -24.63 4.25 9.68
N LEU A 305 -25.57 3.39 9.26
CA LEU A 305 -26.64 3.75 8.34
C LEU A 305 -27.57 4.79 8.94
N ALA A 306 -27.91 4.68 10.23
CA ALA A 306 -28.75 5.63 10.92
C ALA A 306 -28.13 7.02 11.04
N GLN A 307 -26.81 7.13 11.20
CA GLN A 307 -26.11 8.42 11.21
C GLN A 307 -26.11 9.10 9.83
N ASN A 308 -26.24 8.29 8.77
CA ASN A 308 -26.25 8.71 7.37
C ASN A 308 -27.64 8.49 6.72
N TRP A 309 -28.71 8.60 7.51
CA TRP A 309 -30.08 8.26 7.07
C TRP A 309 -30.55 9.08 5.88
N GLU A 310 -30.00 10.28 5.66
CA GLU A 310 -30.33 11.11 4.51
C GLU A 310 -30.04 10.39 3.18
N SER A 311 -29.00 9.55 3.13
CA SER A 311 -28.69 8.71 1.97
C SER A 311 -29.75 7.62 1.71
N LEU A 312 -30.49 7.22 2.75
CA LEU A 312 -31.53 6.19 2.68
C LEU A 312 -32.87 6.73 2.21
N VAL A 313 -33.06 8.05 2.14
CA VAL A 313 -34.32 8.67 1.69
C VAL A 313 -34.56 8.45 0.19
N SER A 314 -33.48 8.30 -0.57
CA SER A 314 -33.52 8.04 -2.01
C SER A 314 -32.51 6.96 -2.35
N PRO A 315 -32.77 5.70 -1.90
CA PRO A 315 -31.85 4.60 -2.13
C PRO A 315 -31.78 4.32 -3.62
N ASP A 316 -30.58 4.01 -4.12
CA ASP A 316 -30.47 3.44 -5.45
C ASP A 316 -31.14 2.05 -5.51
N ASP A 317 -31.40 1.53 -6.72
CA ASP A 317 -32.09 0.26 -6.89
C ASP A 317 -31.36 -0.91 -6.19
N ALA A 318 -30.02 -0.86 -6.14
CA ALA A 318 -29.22 -1.89 -5.50
C ALA A 318 -29.37 -1.87 -3.97
N MET A 319 -29.34 -0.68 -3.37
CA MET A 319 -29.57 -0.44 -1.96
C MET A 319 -31.00 -0.82 -1.55
N ALA A 320 -31.99 -0.46 -2.37
CA ALA A 320 -33.38 -0.81 -2.13
C ALA A 320 -33.59 -2.33 -2.13
N LEU A 321 -32.93 -3.05 -3.04
CA LEU A 321 -32.93 -4.52 -3.07
C LEU A 321 -32.29 -5.10 -1.80
N LEU A 322 -31.11 -4.60 -1.40
CA LEU A 322 -30.43 -5.06 -0.19
C LEU A 322 -31.29 -4.85 1.07
N LEU A 323 -31.95 -3.69 1.19
CA LEU A 323 -32.86 -3.35 2.29
C LEU A 323 -34.09 -4.26 2.34
N LYS A 324 -34.67 -4.57 1.17
CA LYS A 324 -35.85 -5.43 1.06
C LYS A 324 -35.58 -6.85 1.57
N ASP A 325 -34.36 -7.34 1.36
CA ASP A 325 -33.95 -8.69 1.74
C ASP A 325 -33.41 -8.76 3.19
N ARG A 326 -33.59 -7.72 4.02
CA ARG A 326 -33.14 -7.70 5.42
C ARG A 326 -34.17 -8.29 6.38
N LYS A 327 -33.68 -8.82 7.50
CA LYS A 327 -34.51 -9.23 8.64
C LYS A 327 -35.32 -8.05 9.18
N ALA A 328 -36.57 -8.32 9.59
CA ALA A 328 -37.45 -7.29 10.15
C ALA A 328 -36.87 -6.61 11.40
N ALA A 329 -36.19 -7.38 12.27
CA ALA A 329 -35.52 -6.85 13.46
C ALA A 329 -34.49 -5.76 13.10
N PHE A 330 -33.70 -5.97 12.05
CA PHE A 330 -32.71 -5.01 11.58
C PHE A 330 -33.37 -3.74 11.05
N LEU A 331 -34.43 -3.88 10.25
CA LEU A 331 -35.15 -2.73 9.70
C LEU A 331 -35.84 -1.88 10.77
N VAL A 332 -36.39 -2.52 11.81
CA VAL A 332 -36.99 -1.83 12.95
C VAL A 332 -35.92 -1.08 13.74
N ASP A 333 -34.78 -1.71 14.04
CA ASP A 333 -33.67 -1.06 14.73
C ASP A 333 -33.13 0.15 13.94
N LEU A 334 -32.87 -0.04 12.64
CA LEU A 334 -32.42 1.01 11.74
C LEU A 334 -33.41 2.19 11.69
N LEU A 335 -34.72 1.91 11.58
CA LEU A 335 -35.75 2.95 11.57
C LEU A 335 -35.78 3.72 12.90
N LEU A 336 -35.75 3.03 14.04
CA LEU A 336 -35.77 3.67 15.36
C LEU A 336 -34.53 4.53 15.59
N LYS A 337 -33.34 4.06 15.20
CA LYS A 337 -32.10 4.81 15.30
C LYS A 337 -32.08 6.02 14.36
N SER A 338 -32.52 5.84 13.11
CA SER A 338 -32.61 6.93 12.12
C SER A 338 -33.60 8.02 12.57
N LEU A 339 -34.77 7.62 13.09
CA LEU A 339 -35.74 8.56 13.65
C LEU A 339 -35.18 9.33 14.86
N ARG A 340 -34.43 8.65 15.74
CA ARG A 340 -33.78 9.30 16.88
C ARG A 340 -32.75 10.33 16.43
N ASP A 341 -31.91 9.98 15.45
CA ASP A 341 -30.92 10.90 14.89
C ASP A 341 -31.58 12.10 14.19
N ALA A 342 -32.60 11.85 13.36
CA ALA A 342 -33.38 12.89 12.70
C ALA A 342 -34.07 13.83 13.70
N LEU A 343 -34.65 13.30 14.79
CA LEU A 343 -35.24 14.11 15.87
C LEU A 343 -34.19 14.94 16.61
N SER A 344 -32.98 14.40 16.81
CA SER A 344 -31.85 15.13 17.39
C SER A 344 -31.41 16.29 16.50
N LYS A 345 -31.19 16.03 15.20
CA LYS A 345 -30.87 17.04 14.18
C LYS A 345 -31.98 18.12 14.09
N LEU A 346 -33.25 17.72 14.12
CA LEU A 346 -34.39 18.65 14.12
C LEU A 346 -34.41 19.53 15.38
N SER A 347 -34.08 18.97 16.54
CA SER A 347 -34.01 19.72 17.80
C SER A 347 -32.87 20.74 17.80
N SER A 348 -31.71 20.36 17.26
CA SER A 348 -30.55 21.28 17.09
C SER A 348 -30.87 22.42 16.13
N THR A 349 -31.41 22.11 14.95
CA THR A 349 -31.77 23.12 13.95
C THR A 349 -32.87 24.07 14.44
N LYS A 350 -33.83 23.56 15.22
CA LYS A 350 -34.82 24.41 15.90
C LYS A 350 -34.16 25.38 16.88
N LEU A 351 -33.18 24.93 17.67
CA LEU A 351 -32.45 25.81 18.60
C LEU A 351 -31.64 26.89 17.85
N GLU A 352 -30.96 26.52 16.78
CA GLU A 352 -30.26 27.47 15.91
C GLU A 352 -31.22 28.49 15.27
N LEU A 353 -32.41 28.05 14.87
CA LEU A 353 -33.43 28.93 14.33
C LEU A 353 -33.94 29.94 15.38
N GLU A 354 -34.14 29.53 16.63
CA GLU A 354 -34.53 30.48 17.68
C GLU A 354 -33.41 31.47 18.01
N ASN A 355 -32.15 31.02 18.09
CA ASN A 355 -31.00 31.91 18.30
C ASN A 355 -30.84 32.93 17.16
N THR A 356 -31.08 32.53 15.92
CA THR A 356 -31.02 33.43 14.77
C THR A 356 -32.17 34.43 14.76
N LYS A 357 -33.39 34.04 15.19
CA LYS A 357 -34.51 34.97 15.39
C LYS A 357 -34.22 36.01 16.46
N GLU A 358 -33.63 35.61 17.59
CA GLU A 358 -33.24 36.56 18.66
C GLU A 358 -32.18 37.55 18.16
N THR A 359 -31.19 37.04 17.43
CA THR A 359 -30.15 37.88 16.80
C THR A 359 -30.78 38.86 15.82
N LEU A 360 -31.72 38.41 14.99
CA LEU A 360 -32.44 39.26 14.05
C LEU A 360 -33.22 40.37 14.77
N ALA A 361 -33.99 40.03 15.81
CA ALA A 361 -34.75 41.02 16.60
C ALA A 361 -33.83 42.06 17.27
N SER A 362 -32.67 41.64 17.76
CA SER A 362 -31.64 42.55 18.30
C SER A 362 -31.13 43.51 17.22
N THR A 363 -30.81 42.99 16.02
CA THR A 363 -30.36 43.83 14.91
C THR A 363 -31.43 44.80 14.40
N GLU A 364 -32.71 44.41 14.41
CA GLU A 364 -33.83 45.30 14.08
C GLU A 364 -33.96 46.44 15.10
N CYS A 365 -33.75 46.15 16.38
CA CYS A 365 -33.74 47.16 17.45
C CYS A 365 -32.61 48.17 17.26
N ASP A 366 -31.40 47.69 16.99
CA ASP A 366 -30.24 48.54 16.69
C ASP A 366 -30.44 49.37 15.42
N LEU A 367 -31.06 48.80 14.39
CA LEU A 367 -31.38 49.49 13.16
C LEU A 367 -32.43 50.60 13.40
N SER A 368 -33.44 50.34 14.23
CA SER A 368 -34.42 51.35 14.64
C SER A 368 -33.77 52.50 15.44
N SER A 369 -32.85 52.15 16.35
CA SER A 369 -32.06 53.12 17.13
C SER A 369 -31.18 53.99 16.23
N THR A 370 -30.45 53.39 15.28
CA THR A 370 -29.61 54.12 14.33
C THR A 370 -30.44 54.98 13.37
N ARG A 371 -31.58 54.50 12.89
CA ARG A 371 -32.53 55.29 12.09
C ARG A 371 -33.03 56.50 12.86
N SER A 372 -33.34 56.35 14.15
CA SER A 372 -33.76 57.46 15.02
C SER A 372 -32.65 58.49 15.20
N LYS A 373 -31.41 58.05 15.43
CA LYS A 373 -30.22 58.92 15.50
C LYS A 373 -29.98 59.68 14.18
N LEU A 374 -30.11 58.99 13.04
CA LEU A 374 -29.96 59.60 11.72
C LEU A 374 -31.03 60.66 11.45
N SER A 375 -32.28 60.38 11.82
CA SER A 375 -33.40 61.33 11.72
C SER A 375 -33.15 62.58 12.58
N ALA A 376 -32.68 62.41 13.82
CA ALA A 376 -32.31 63.53 14.68
C ALA A 376 -31.20 64.40 14.03
N ARG A 377 -30.13 63.77 13.56
CA ARG A 377 -29.02 64.47 12.90
C ARG A 377 -29.43 65.17 11.60
N THR A 378 -30.39 64.59 10.88
CA THR A 378 -30.96 65.21 9.67
C THR A 378 -31.72 66.50 10.02
N ARG A 379 -32.47 66.51 11.14
CA ARG A 379 -33.12 67.73 11.65
C ARG A 379 -32.09 68.78 12.07
N ASP A 380 -31.05 68.38 12.78
CA ASP A 380 -29.98 69.30 13.21
C ASP A 380 -29.28 69.95 12.00
N LEU A 381 -28.98 69.16 10.96
CA LEU A 381 -28.43 69.68 9.70
C LEU A 381 -29.38 70.66 9.00
N GLY A 382 -30.69 70.40 9.04
CA GLY A 382 -31.70 71.32 8.51
C GLY A 382 -31.70 72.65 9.23
N LEU A 383 -31.54 72.65 10.55
CA LEU A 383 -31.43 73.88 11.36
C LEU A 383 -30.16 74.67 11.01
N VAL A 384 -29.00 73.98 10.94
CA VAL A 384 -27.73 74.60 10.53
C VAL A 384 -27.85 75.19 9.13
N ASN A 385 -28.46 74.48 8.19
CA ASN A 385 -28.64 74.98 6.83
C ASN A 385 -29.56 76.21 6.80
N ALA A 386 -30.65 76.21 7.59
CA ALA A 386 -31.52 77.38 7.72
C ALA A 386 -30.80 78.59 8.34
N GLU A 387 -29.89 78.38 9.30
CA GLU A 387 -29.02 79.44 9.79
C GLU A 387 -28.06 79.93 8.70
N LEU A 388 -27.45 79.03 7.93
CA LEU A 388 -26.56 79.37 6.83
C LEU A 388 -27.27 80.25 5.77
N GLU A 389 -28.52 79.93 5.43
CA GLU A 389 -29.34 80.74 4.51
C GLU A 389 -29.57 82.16 5.02
N LYS A 390 -29.62 82.39 6.35
CA LYS A 390 -29.69 83.76 6.91
C LYS A 390 -28.42 84.57 6.62
N PHE A 391 -27.30 83.91 6.35
CA PHE A 391 -26.04 84.58 6.00
C PHE A 391 -25.85 84.79 4.49
N LYS A 392 -26.66 84.16 3.61
CA LYS A 392 -26.60 84.41 2.16
C LYS A 392 -26.85 85.87 1.71
N PRO A 393 -27.66 86.70 2.38
CA PRO A 393 -27.83 88.11 1.99
C PRO A 393 -26.53 88.93 2.08
N LEU A 394 -25.49 88.43 2.76
CA LEU A 394 -24.19 89.10 2.86
C LEU A 394 -23.31 88.90 1.62
N GLU A 395 -23.60 87.93 0.75
CA GLU A 395 -22.90 87.78 -0.55
C GLU A 395 -23.37 88.81 -1.59
N SER A 396 -24.52 89.45 -1.37
CA SER A 396 -24.99 90.56 -2.21
C SER A 396 -24.36 91.91 -1.83
N ARG A 397 -23.59 91.97 -0.73
CA ARG A 397 -22.65 93.07 -0.52
C ARG A 397 -21.41 92.77 -1.35
N GLN A 398 -21.39 93.36 -2.54
CA GLN A 398 -20.21 93.57 -3.36
C GLN A 398 -19.18 94.36 -2.53
N VAL A 399 -18.44 93.66 -1.67
CA VAL A 399 -17.22 94.21 -1.07
C VAL A 399 -16.28 94.39 -2.25
N GLN A 400 -16.03 95.65 -2.62
CA GLN A 400 -14.87 96.00 -3.43
C GLN A 400 -13.65 95.55 -2.62
N TRP A 401 -13.11 94.40 -2.98
CA TRP A 401 -11.77 93.98 -2.58
C TRP A 401 -10.78 94.87 -3.33
N GLY A 402 -10.64 96.11 -2.86
CA GLY A 402 -9.49 96.95 -3.15
C GLY A 402 -8.30 96.42 -2.37
N ASP A 403 -7.27 95.99 -3.11
CA ASP A 403 -5.89 95.84 -2.68
C ASP A 403 -5.67 95.16 -1.31
N VAL A 404 -5.82 93.84 -1.28
CA VAL A 404 -5.12 93.01 -0.28
C VAL A 404 -4.16 92.10 -1.03
N ALA A 405 -2.90 92.53 -1.01
CA ALA A 405 -1.75 91.77 -1.44
C ALA A 405 -1.64 90.42 -0.71
N ALA A 406 -1.21 89.41 -1.46
CA ALA A 406 -0.57 88.18 -0.99
C ALA A 406 -1.28 87.41 0.14
N VAL A 407 -2.22 86.54 -0.24
CA VAL A 407 -2.68 85.46 0.64
C VAL A 407 -1.62 84.34 0.66
N PRO A 408 -1.23 83.84 1.85
CA PRO A 408 -0.18 82.83 1.97
C PRO A 408 -0.61 81.45 1.50
N ASP A 409 0.40 80.64 1.17
CA ASP A 409 0.42 79.25 0.69
C ASP A 409 -0.23 78.18 1.60
N SER A 410 -1.11 78.57 2.53
CA SER A 410 -1.67 77.73 3.59
C SER A 410 -2.87 76.88 3.19
N LEU A 411 -3.47 77.10 2.01
CA LEU A 411 -4.52 76.23 1.46
C LEU A 411 -3.99 74.93 0.83
N SER A 412 -2.68 74.84 0.60
CA SER A 412 -2.03 73.60 0.13
C SER A 412 -1.94 72.50 1.22
N LEU A 413 -1.96 72.89 2.50
CA LEU A 413 -1.90 71.98 3.65
C LEU A 413 -3.23 71.31 3.96
N LEU A 414 -4.38 71.97 3.73
CA LEU A 414 -5.69 71.36 4.00
C LEU A 414 -6.05 70.26 2.99
N ASN A 415 -5.63 70.40 1.73
CA ASN A 415 -5.83 69.37 0.71
C ASN A 415 -4.96 68.11 0.93
N ARG A 416 -3.81 68.24 1.62
CA ARG A 416 -2.99 67.06 2.01
C ARG A 416 -3.60 66.27 3.16
N THR A 417 -4.29 66.92 4.11
CA THR A 417 -4.89 66.25 5.26
C THR A 417 -6.16 65.47 4.88
N LEU A 418 -6.96 65.98 3.93
CA LEU A 418 -8.14 65.26 3.42
C LEU A 418 -7.79 64.03 2.58
N ALA A 419 -6.67 64.04 1.86
CA ALA A 419 -6.17 62.87 1.13
C ALA A 419 -5.63 61.78 2.08
N SER A 420 -5.03 62.16 3.21
CA SER A 420 -4.54 61.22 4.23
C SER A 420 -5.68 60.46 4.94
N GLN A 421 -6.80 61.13 5.26
CA GLN A 421 -7.92 60.49 5.95
C GLN A 421 -8.73 59.51 5.09
N LYS A 422 -8.84 59.73 3.77
CA LYS A 422 -9.47 58.76 2.85
C LYS A 422 -8.69 57.45 2.73
N THR A 423 -7.38 57.47 2.99
CA THR A 423 -6.52 56.28 2.90
C THR A 423 -6.59 55.42 4.18
N GLN A 424 -6.88 56.01 5.35
CA GLN A 424 -7.00 55.26 6.61
C GLN A 424 -8.36 54.57 6.82
N GLN A 425 -9.46 55.06 6.24
CA GLN A 425 -10.77 54.39 6.39
C GLN A 425 -10.96 53.15 5.51
N PHE A 426 -10.11 52.93 4.50
CA PHE A 426 -10.17 51.71 3.68
C PHE A 426 -9.40 50.52 4.28
N SER A 427 -8.62 50.72 5.35
CA SER A 427 -7.78 49.65 5.93
C SER A 427 -8.44 48.85 7.06
N VAL A 428 -9.65 49.19 7.51
CA VAL A 428 -10.27 48.57 8.71
C VAL A 428 -11.30 47.48 8.37
N ARG A 429 -11.58 47.20 7.09
CA ARG A 429 -12.69 46.27 6.71
C ARG A 429 -12.29 44.90 6.15
N ASN A 430 -11.01 44.55 6.07
CA ASN A 430 -10.55 43.24 5.56
C ASN A 430 -9.74 42.43 6.60
N GLY A 431 -10.32 42.25 7.79
CA GLY A 431 -9.77 41.41 8.86
C GLY A 431 -10.53 40.10 9.03
N PHE A 432 -10.69 39.29 7.97
CA PHE A 432 -11.19 37.92 8.08
C PHE A 432 -10.16 36.93 7.50
N GLY A 433 -9.34 36.42 8.42
CA GLY A 433 -8.83 35.05 8.51
C GLY A 433 -8.34 34.31 7.26
N GLU A 434 -7.05 34.42 6.96
CA GLU A 434 -6.28 33.31 6.38
C GLU A 434 -5.42 32.68 7.48
N ARG A 435 -5.86 31.54 8.03
CA ARG A 435 -4.99 30.65 8.81
C ARG A 435 -4.25 29.73 7.85
N LYS A 436 -3.01 30.08 7.53
CA LYS A 436 -2.03 29.12 6.96
C LYS A 436 -1.52 28.23 8.08
N CYS A 437 -1.99 26.99 8.13
CA CYS A 437 -1.33 25.92 8.88
C CYS A 437 -0.03 25.54 8.14
N ARG A 438 1.11 25.90 8.70
CA ARG A 438 2.40 25.26 8.39
C ARG A 438 2.60 24.13 9.40
N TYR A 439 2.47 22.89 8.96
CA TYR A 439 3.06 21.76 9.66
C TYR A 439 4.50 21.59 9.15
N ALA A 440 5.45 21.83 10.04
CA ALA A 440 6.84 21.42 9.87
C ALA A 440 6.96 20.02 10.49
N PHE A 441 7.30 19.01 9.67
CA PHE A 441 7.77 17.72 10.16
C PHE A 441 9.23 17.87 10.57
N TYR A 442 9.50 17.65 11.86
CA TYR A 442 10.83 17.33 12.36
C TYR A 442 11.12 15.85 12.09
N HIS A 443 12.22 15.60 11.38
CA HIS A 443 12.89 14.32 11.30
C HIS A 443 13.92 14.25 12.43
N GLU A 444 13.76 13.28 13.32
CA GLU A 444 14.80 12.68 14.18
C GLU A 444 14.42 11.19 14.23
N GLY A 445 15.28 10.20 14.15
CA GLY A 445 16.73 10.05 14.10
C GLY A 445 16.99 8.54 14.20
#